data_AF-A0A2A9PJ83-F1
#
_entry.id   AF-A0A2A9PJ83-F1
#
_cell.length_a   1.000
_cell.length_b   1.000
_cell.length_c   1.000
_cell.angle_alpha   90.00
_cell.angle_beta   90.00
_cell.angle_gamma   90.00
#
_symmetry.space_group_name_H-M   'P 1'
#
loop_
_entity.id
_entity.type
_entity.pdbx_description
1 polymer ?
#
loop_
_entity_poly.entity_id
_entity_poly.type
_entity_poly.pdbx_seq_one_letter_code
_entity_poly.pdbx_strand_id
1 'polypeptide(L)'
;MKMADAKQRARKHSPCPRSIVDDERPTLKHHDSSPSTAANRSKSSPLIRIDPVAHRLPPKSLASRPRRSGKRPDVSHTKKGQFFSSRDSAAGQPVQTDYRLEVTGRRSNLDHRLMRKGCSRESIPVQSQLGVYRSLCRRCLRLRPSLGAAWNELRTTALSAYKRRGVVLLLRHSLLLHSTALPAIMDISLGAEERYSLITRRLQLQNGWGGQKLWSLVAEGKPIKYLWGTAPTGKPHMGYLIPLIKFADFIHAGGEVTMELLDWYAFLVNYRFPWDQVCHRRTYYRCLFSAALKAIGVPMSRVSMVDGSSYQGTPEFVLDLWKLCALCSQQDVRDTGAEVGASTMLSPMLSPLLQELAEEYHGVHVEIGGLDQRGIFNLGEQFLPELGYEKRVHVMNQMLPSLTGGKMSASHPDHTKLTLLDDEATIERKLAGASCPMGIVEGNGVLPIVEHILMPIGELRMRDKTVNGHGADKGSGSPFAAQGAPDGTLLSVSGACEAARRDYSTYDELQRDYLAGRIEPVALKAAVAMAINQILRPIRDAYAGNEVWREADRMGYPEDWPAAAS
;
A
#
# COMPACT_ATOMS: atom_id res chain seq x y z
N MET A 1 -44.74 20.06 37.43
CA MET A 1 -45.46 20.34 38.70
C MET A 1 -44.44 20.33 39.82
N LYS A 2 -44.20 21.34 40.66
CA LYS A 2 -44.66 22.76 40.80
C LYS A 2 -43.37 23.60 41.07
N MET A 3 -43.16 24.80 40.52
CA MET A 3 -43.49 26.14 41.09
C MET A 3 -43.31 26.31 42.61
N ALA A 4 -42.73 27.40 43.17
CA ALA A 4 -41.99 28.55 42.60
C ALA A 4 -41.31 29.43 43.71
N ASP A 5 -40.69 30.56 43.31
CA ASP A 5 -40.54 31.87 44.01
C ASP A 5 -39.59 32.05 45.24
N ALA A 6 -39.00 33.23 45.56
CA ALA A 6 -38.71 34.48 44.79
C ALA A 6 -37.84 35.51 45.57
N LYS A 7 -37.52 36.65 44.92
CA LYS A 7 -36.98 37.96 45.39
C LYS A 7 -35.43 38.05 45.55
N GLN A 8 -34.63 38.96 44.95
CA GLN A 8 -34.77 40.32 44.34
C GLN A 8 -34.35 41.50 45.25
N ARG A 9 -33.19 42.13 44.95
CA ARG A 9 -32.80 43.57 45.12
C ARG A 9 -31.29 43.75 44.81
N ALA A 10 -30.73 44.93 44.51
CA ALA A 10 -31.01 45.90 43.44
C ALA A 10 -29.95 47.05 43.47
N ARG A 11 -29.48 47.52 42.30
CA ARG A 11 -28.80 48.84 42.06
C ARG A 11 -27.36 48.99 42.66
N LYS A 12 -26.43 49.83 42.15
CA LYS A 12 -26.42 50.84 41.04
C LYS A 12 -24.97 51.28 40.66
N HIS A 13 -24.84 51.86 39.46
CA HIS A 13 -23.87 52.90 39.00
C HIS A 13 -22.38 52.61 38.68
N SER A 14 -22.07 52.73 37.38
CA SER A 14 -20.81 53.24 36.77
C SER A 14 -20.70 54.79 36.95
N PRO A 15 -19.58 55.50 36.63
CA PRO A 15 -19.00 55.58 35.27
C PRO A 15 -17.45 55.70 35.14
N CYS A 16 -16.98 55.73 33.89
CA CYS A 16 -15.60 55.99 33.43
C CYS A 16 -15.35 57.51 33.25
N PRO A 17 -14.08 57.97 33.20
CA PRO A 17 -13.63 58.74 32.02
C PRO A 17 -12.19 58.47 31.52
N ARG A 18 -11.86 59.13 30.40
CA ARG A 18 -10.63 59.10 29.55
C ARG A 18 -9.38 59.71 30.30
N SER A 19 -8.12 59.73 29.81
CA SER A 19 -7.59 59.99 28.44
C SER A 19 -6.05 59.94 28.35
N ILE A 20 -5.47 59.86 27.11
CA ILE A 20 -4.17 60.48 26.66
C ILE A 20 -2.85 59.81 27.21
N VAL A 21 -1.70 59.67 26.52
CA VAL A 21 -1.24 59.68 25.09
C VAL A 21 0.26 59.18 25.06
N ASP A 22 0.82 58.96 23.86
CA ASP A 22 2.28 58.87 23.51
C ASP A 22 3.07 57.56 23.64
N ASP A 23 4.31 57.63 23.11
CA ASP A 23 4.95 56.70 22.15
C ASP A 23 6.25 56.05 22.70
N GLU A 24 7.05 55.49 21.80
CA GLU A 24 8.46 55.06 21.88
C GLU A 24 8.76 53.56 21.98
N ARG A 25 9.38 53.05 20.90
CA ARG A 25 10.24 51.85 20.89
C ARG A 25 11.57 52.16 21.59
N PRO A 26 12.29 51.11 22.03
CA PRO A 26 13.70 51.07 21.65
C PRO A 26 14.17 49.73 21.07
N THR A 27 15.23 49.83 20.26
CA THR A 27 15.98 48.74 19.63
C THR A 27 16.97 48.08 20.58
N LEU A 28 17.11 46.74 20.52
CA LEU A 28 18.19 46.02 21.19
C LEU A 28 19.47 45.99 20.33
N LYS A 29 20.61 46.33 20.95
CA LYS A 29 21.97 46.06 20.45
C LYS A 29 22.70 45.12 21.41
N HIS A 30 23.62 44.34 20.86
CA HIS A 30 24.48 43.40 21.58
C HIS A 30 25.36 44.05 22.66
N HIS A 31 25.72 43.27 23.69
CA HIS A 31 27.10 43.14 24.14
C HIS A 31 27.37 41.82 24.88
N ASP A 32 28.56 41.24 24.65
CA ASP A 32 29.07 40.04 25.33
C ASP A 32 29.47 40.30 26.78
N SER A 33 29.42 39.26 27.62
CA SER A 33 30.49 38.92 28.59
C SER A 33 30.24 37.60 29.34
N SER A 34 31.27 36.76 29.41
CA SER A 34 31.42 35.66 30.38
C SER A 34 32.31 36.13 31.54
N PRO A 35 32.32 35.49 32.74
CA PRO A 35 33.27 34.38 32.95
C PRO A 35 32.94 33.32 34.06
N SER A 36 33.82 32.31 34.16
CA SER A 36 34.16 31.48 35.36
C SER A 36 33.08 30.57 36.00
N THR A 37 33.09 29.24 35.79
CA THR A 37 33.88 28.15 36.47
C THR A 37 33.42 27.71 37.87
N ALA A 38 32.88 26.48 37.97
CA ALA A 38 33.01 25.57 39.11
C ALA A 38 32.76 24.11 38.64
N ALA A 39 33.31 23.09 39.32
CA ALA A 39 33.37 21.71 38.81
C ALA A 39 32.86 20.64 39.80
N ASN A 40 32.25 19.55 39.30
CA ASN A 40 32.69 18.16 39.55
C ASN A 40 31.79 17.05 38.93
N ARG A 41 32.44 16.01 38.36
CA ARG A 41 32.13 14.54 38.41
C ARG A 41 30.64 14.10 38.27
N SER A 42 30.23 13.26 37.31
CA SER A 42 30.80 11.92 37.03
C SER A 42 30.06 11.12 35.91
N LYS A 43 30.78 10.14 35.32
CA LYS A 43 30.31 8.87 34.67
C LYS A 43 29.15 8.89 33.63
N SER A 44 29.49 8.74 32.34
CA SER A 44 28.84 7.78 31.41
C SER A 44 29.67 7.56 30.12
N SER A 45 29.38 6.45 29.42
CA SER A 45 30.12 5.85 28.29
C SER A 45 30.02 6.63 26.95
N PRO A 46 30.80 6.29 25.90
CA PRO A 46 31.14 7.27 24.85
C PRO A 46 30.05 7.49 23.81
N LEU A 47 29.73 8.77 23.58
CA LEU A 47 29.07 9.24 22.36
C LEU A 47 30.10 9.38 21.23
N ILE A 48 29.85 8.74 20.10
CA ILE A 48 30.60 8.99 18.86
C ILE A 48 30.19 10.38 18.35
N ARG A 49 31.05 11.38 18.56
CA ARG A 49 30.97 12.65 17.82
C ARG A 49 31.54 12.46 16.42
N ILE A 50 30.76 12.81 15.41
CA ILE A 50 31.25 13.05 14.06
C ILE A 50 31.43 14.55 13.93
N ASP A 51 32.68 15.02 14.02
CA ASP A 51 33.01 16.41 13.66
C ASP A 51 33.07 16.55 12.12
N PRO A 52 32.52 17.63 11.53
CA PRO A 52 32.51 17.81 10.08
C PRO A 52 33.89 18.25 9.58
N VAL A 53 34.64 17.32 8.97
CA VAL A 53 35.91 17.64 8.29
C VAL A 53 35.62 18.37 6.97
N ALA A 54 35.84 19.68 6.96
CA ALA A 54 35.73 20.51 5.78
C ALA A 54 36.93 20.32 4.83
N HIS A 55 36.83 19.39 3.88
CA HIS A 55 37.82 19.28 2.80
C HIS A 55 37.54 20.27 1.66
N ARG A 56 38.41 21.28 1.53
CA ARG A 56 38.48 22.14 0.33
C ARG A 56 39.00 21.31 -0.85
N LEU A 57 38.22 21.26 -1.94
CA LEU A 57 38.69 20.76 -3.23
C LEU A 57 39.26 21.92 -4.07
N PRO A 58 40.40 21.75 -4.77
CA PRO A 58 40.94 22.76 -5.66
C PRO A 58 40.17 22.79 -7.01
N PRO A 59 40.14 23.94 -7.70
CA PRO A 59 39.39 24.09 -8.94
C PRO A 59 40.05 23.31 -10.10
N LYS A 60 39.26 22.55 -10.86
CA LYS A 60 39.70 21.99 -12.15
C LYS A 60 39.21 22.87 -13.30
N SER A 61 40.13 23.16 -14.20
CA SER A 61 39.97 24.05 -15.35
C SER A 61 38.97 23.53 -16.38
N LEU A 62 38.17 24.44 -16.95
CA LEU A 62 37.46 24.18 -18.19
C LEU A 62 38.47 24.07 -19.34
N ALA A 63 38.46 22.94 -20.05
CA ALA A 63 39.10 22.79 -21.36
C ALA A 63 38.01 22.70 -22.43
N SER A 64 37.98 23.68 -23.33
CA SER A 64 37.02 23.78 -24.42
C SER A 64 37.44 22.94 -25.64
N ARG A 65 36.47 22.32 -26.32
CA ARG A 65 36.59 21.91 -27.73
C ARG A 65 35.30 22.22 -28.51
N PRO A 66 35.39 22.45 -29.83
CA PRO A 66 34.58 23.48 -30.47
C PRO A 66 33.24 23.01 -31.03
N ARG A 67 32.25 23.91 -31.01
CA ARG A 67 31.02 23.81 -31.81
C ARG A 67 31.36 23.98 -33.30
N ARG A 68 30.83 23.11 -34.17
CA ARG A 68 30.76 23.38 -35.61
C ARG A 68 29.61 24.35 -35.89
N SER A 69 29.89 25.34 -36.73
CA SER A 69 28.92 26.34 -37.21
C SER A 69 28.20 25.85 -38.46
N GLY A 70 26.90 26.14 -38.55
CA GLY A 70 26.07 25.98 -39.74
C GLY A 70 24.98 27.05 -39.70
N LYS A 71 24.91 27.91 -40.70
CA LYS A 71 24.05 29.11 -40.71
C LYS A 71 22.59 28.76 -41.01
N ARG A 72 21.65 29.53 -40.45
CA ARG A 72 20.27 29.67 -40.97
C ARG A 72 20.30 30.35 -42.36
N PRO A 73 19.16 30.32 -43.09
CA PRO A 73 18.30 31.51 -43.04
C PRO A 73 16.81 31.21 -42.75
N ASP A 74 16.09 32.28 -42.39
CA ASP A 74 14.63 32.35 -42.19
C ASP A 74 13.84 32.25 -43.51
N VAL A 75 12.63 31.68 -43.45
CA VAL A 75 11.45 32.13 -44.22
C VAL A 75 10.17 31.87 -43.40
N SER A 76 9.26 32.85 -43.37
CA SER A 76 7.94 32.82 -42.72
C SER A 76 6.81 32.51 -43.73
N HIS A 77 5.57 32.33 -43.21
CA HIS A 77 4.31 32.18 -43.98
C HIS A 77 4.11 30.81 -44.71
N THR A 78 2.91 30.25 -44.91
CA THR A 78 1.53 30.57 -44.48
C THR A 78 0.58 29.38 -44.65
N LYS A 79 -0.51 29.34 -43.85
CA LYS A 79 -1.89 28.90 -44.16
C LYS A 79 -2.18 27.48 -44.73
N LYS A 80 -3.20 26.86 -44.09
CA LYS A 80 -4.16 25.84 -44.60
C LYS A 80 -3.55 24.46 -44.95
N GLY A 81 -4.23 23.33 -44.74
CA GLY A 81 -5.56 23.10 -44.14
C GLY A 81 -6.34 22.05 -44.94
N GLN A 82 -6.99 21.09 -44.24
CA GLN A 82 -7.88 20.04 -44.76
C GLN A 82 -7.19 18.92 -45.60
N PHE A 83 -7.69 17.68 -45.70
CA PHE A 83 -8.71 16.91 -44.96
C PHE A 83 -8.46 15.39 -45.20
N PHE A 84 -8.86 14.54 -44.26
CA PHE A 84 -9.36 13.15 -44.42
C PHE A 84 -8.51 11.97 -44.99
N SER A 85 -8.66 10.81 -44.31
CA SER A 85 -8.78 9.40 -44.74
C SER A 85 -8.01 8.87 -45.99
N SER A 86 -7.56 7.60 -46.04
CA SER A 86 -8.20 6.38 -45.51
C SER A 86 -7.22 5.20 -45.31
N ARG A 87 -7.76 4.06 -44.88
CA ARG A 87 -7.11 2.74 -44.77
C ARG A 87 -6.56 2.24 -46.12
N ASP A 88 -5.44 1.51 -46.10
CA ASP A 88 -5.34 0.06 -46.38
C ASP A 88 -3.86 -0.38 -46.38
N SER A 89 -3.43 -1.43 -45.66
CA SER A 89 -3.73 -2.87 -45.81
C SER A 89 -3.01 -3.54 -47.01
N ALA A 90 -1.70 -3.79 -46.90
CA ALA A 90 -0.98 -4.76 -47.74
C ALA A 90 0.25 -5.35 -47.02
N ALA A 91 0.51 -6.64 -47.22
CA ALA A 91 1.55 -7.40 -46.53
C ALA A 91 2.92 -7.32 -47.23
N GLY A 92 4.00 -7.46 -46.45
CA GLY A 92 5.36 -7.70 -46.94
C GLY A 92 6.14 -8.56 -45.96
N GLN A 93 6.65 -9.71 -46.41
CA GLN A 93 7.48 -10.61 -45.60
C GLN A 93 8.92 -10.08 -45.44
N PRO A 94 9.66 -10.52 -44.39
CA PRO A 94 10.88 -9.84 -43.96
C PRO A 94 12.11 -10.19 -44.80
N VAL A 95 12.96 -9.19 -45.03
CA VAL A 95 14.32 -9.37 -45.55
C VAL A 95 15.24 -9.80 -44.40
N GLN A 96 15.93 -10.91 -44.61
CA GLN A 96 16.88 -11.49 -43.67
C GLN A 96 18.26 -10.82 -43.82
N THR A 97 18.76 -10.13 -42.79
CA THR A 97 20.10 -9.54 -42.76
C THR A 97 20.99 -10.24 -41.72
N ASP A 98 21.93 -11.04 -42.20
CA ASP A 98 22.95 -11.68 -41.37
C ASP A 98 23.93 -10.66 -40.78
N TYR A 99 24.00 -10.59 -39.45
CA TYR A 99 25.10 -9.94 -38.74
C TYR A 99 26.10 -10.98 -38.23
N ARG A 100 27.25 -11.05 -38.92
CA ARG A 100 28.37 -11.93 -38.58
C ARG A 100 29.28 -11.24 -37.55
N LEU A 101 29.17 -11.61 -36.28
CA LEU A 101 30.03 -11.10 -35.21
C LEU A 101 31.31 -11.95 -35.08
N GLU A 102 32.46 -11.34 -35.32
CA GLU A 102 33.77 -11.96 -35.11
C GLU A 102 34.10 -12.02 -33.61
N VAL A 103 34.20 -13.22 -33.05
CA VAL A 103 34.73 -13.43 -31.69
C VAL A 103 36.22 -13.68 -31.77
N THR A 104 37.02 -12.68 -31.39
CA THR A 104 38.47 -12.82 -31.28
C THR A 104 38.83 -13.69 -30.07
N GLY A 105 39.71 -14.67 -30.29
CA GLY A 105 39.96 -15.72 -29.30
C GLY A 105 41.04 -15.37 -28.26
N ARG A 106 40.82 -15.82 -27.03
CA ARG A 106 41.90 -16.26 -26.12
C ARG A 106 41.53 -17.63 -25.55
N ARG A 107 42.22 -18.68 -26.01
CA ARG A 107 42.28 -19.98 -25.33
C ARG A 107 43.63 -20.10 -24.63
N SER A 108 43.60 -20.47 -23.36
CA SER A 108 44.72 -21.12 -22.66
C SER A 108 44.30 -22.55 -22.32
N ASN A 109 45.18 -23.51 -22.56
CA ASN A 109 44.89 -24.94 -22.46
C ASN A 109 44.89 -25.41 -21.00
N LEU A 110 44.04 -26.39 -20.66
CA LEU A 110 44.53 -27.68 -20.15
C LEU A 110 43.49 -28.82 -20.27
N ASP A 111 43.99 -29.97 -20.71
CA ASP A 111 43.51 -31.36 -20.56
C ASP A 111 42.07 -31.79 -20.88
N HIS A 112 41.90 -32.22 -22.13
CA HIS A 112 41.04 -33.35 -22.48
C HIS A 112 41.78 -34.70 -22.28
N ARG A 113 41.48 -35.44 -21.21
CA ARG A 113 41.50 -36.92 -21.20
C ARG A 113 40.33 -37.44 -20.36
N LEU A 114 39.80 -38.61 -20.75
CA LEU A 114 38.61 -39.27 -20.19
C LEU A 114 37.27 -38.57 -20.49
N MET A 115 36.71 -38.78 -21.69
CA MET A 115 35.27 -39.00 -21.93
C MET A 115 35.03 -39.44 -23.39
N ARG A 116 35.02 -40.76 -23.64
CA ARG A 116 34.30 -41.37 -24.78
C ARG A 116 33.84 -42.78 -24.41
N LYS A 117 32.60 -43.10 -24.79
CA LYS A 117 31.82 -44.34 -24.57
C LYS A 117 31.24 -44.53 -23.16
N GLY A 118 29.97 -44.14 -23.04
CA GLY A 118 29.04 -44.53 -21.99
C GLY A 118 27.63 -44.20 -22.48
N CYS A 119 26.82 -45.22 -22.78
CA CYS A 119 25.45 -45.08 -23.30
C CYS A 119 24.43 -45.46 -22.22
N SER A 120 23.18 -45.02 -22.41
CA SER A 120 21.97 -45.36 -21.65
C SER A 120 21.87 -44.93 -20.17
N ARG A 121 20.66 -44.49 -19.80
CA ARG A 121 20.22 -44.23 -18.42
C ARG A 121 19.75 -45.54 -17.79
N GLU A 122 20.31 -45.91 -16.64
CA GLU A 122 19.66 -46.84 -15.70
C GLU A 122 19.80 -46.34 -14.26
N SER A 123 18.82 -46.68 -13.44
CA SER A 123 18.64 -46.20 -12.06
C SER A 123 19.55 -46.90 -11.05
N ILE A 124 20.23 -46.14 -10.19
CA ILE A 124 21.10 -46.68 -9.11
C ILE A 124 20.31 -46.73 -7.77
N PRO A 125 20.28 -47.87 -7.05
CA PRO A 125 19.49 -48.05 -5.83
C PRO A 125 20.18 -47.55 -4.54
N VAL A 126 19.35 -47.17 -3.57
CA VAL A 126 19.72 -46.48 -2.30
C VAL A 126 20.28 -47.44 -1.23
N GLN A 127 21.34 -48.19 -1.52
CA GLN A 127 21.99 -49.08 -0.53
C GLN A 127 23.50 -48.89 -0.33
N SER A 128 24.22 -48.17 -1.21
CA SER A 128 25.68 -48.04 -1.11
C SER A 128 26.18 -47.01 -0.07
N GLN A 129 25.38 -46.02 0.33
CA GLN A 129 25.84 -44.99 1.29
C GLN A 129 25.76 -45.40 2.78
N LEU A 130 25.02 -46.46 3.13
CA LEU A 130 24.89 -46.94 4.52
C LEU A 130 26.12 -47.71 5.03
N GLY A 131 27.00 -48.18 4.14
CA GLY A 131 28.20 -48.94 4.51
C GLY A 131 29.27 -48.10 5.20
N VAL A 132 29.54 -46.90 4.67
CA VAL A 132 30.61 -46.01 5.17
C VAL A 132 30.27 -45.46 6.57
N TYR A 133 29.01 -45.07 6.79
CA TYR A 133 28.56 -44.54 8.08
C TYR A 133 28.62 -45.58 9.22
N ARG A 134 28.29 -46.85 8.92
CA ARG A 134 28.37 -47.96 9.89
C ARG A 134 29.80 -48.29 10.32
N SER A 135 30.80 -48.03 9.48
CA SER A 135 32.22 -48.22 9.81
C SER A 135 32.70 -47.21 10.86
N LEU A 136 32.37 -45.93 10.66
CA LEU A 136 32.76 -44.84 11.57
C LEU A 136 32.11 -44.96 12.96
N CYS A 137 30.80 -45.19 13.04
CA CYS A 137 30.10 -45.32 14.33
C CYS A 137 30.66 -46.48 15.19
N ARG A 138 31.05 -47.61 14.59
CA ARG A 138 31.62 -48.77 15.32
C ARG A 138 33.01 -48.52 15.89
N ARG A 139 33.71 -47.47 15.44
CA ARG A 139 35.04 -47.08 15.97
C ARG A 139 34.91 -46.10 17.14
N CYS A 140 33.94 -45.18 17.09
CA CYS A 140 33.64 -44.26 18.21
C CYS A 140 33.06 -44.98 19.43
N LEU A 141 32.17 -45.97 19.24
CA LEU A 141 31.48 -46.67 20.34
C LEU A 141 32.39 -47.59 21.19
N ARG A 142 33.65 -47.83 20.81
CA ARG A 142 34.59 -48.61 21.62
C ARG A 142 35.37 -47.80 22.66
N LEU A 143 35.28 -46.46 22.64
CA LEU A 143 36.16 -45.59 23.42
C LEU A 143 35.54 -44.94 24.67
N ARG A 144 34.21 -45.02 24.87
CA ARG A 144 33.54 -44.52 26.09
C ARG A 144 32.28 -45.34 26.45
N PRO A 145 32.32 -46.23 27.46
CA PRO A 145 31.15 -47.02 27.89
C PRO A 145 29.97 -46.17 28.40
N SER A 146 30.25 -44.98 28.96
CA SER A 146 29.23 -44.09 29.55
C SER A 146 28.23 -43.47 28.57
N LEU A 147 28.47 -43.55 27.26
CA LEU A 147 27.53 -43.07 26.24
C LEU A 147 26.47 -44.10 25.84
N GLY A 148 26.65 -45.39 26.19
CA GLY A 148 25.72 -46.46 25.80
C GLY A 148 24.36 -46.40 26.50
N ALA A 149 24.33 -45.99 27.77
CA ALA A 149 23.10 -45.88 28.55
C ALA A 149 22.18 -44.75 28.03
N ALA A 150 22.71 -43.54 27.90
CA ALA A 150 21.99 -42.37 27.40
C ALA A 150 21.43 -42.59 25.98
N TRP A 151 22.15 -43.34 25.12
CA TRP A 151 21.68 -43.64 23.77
C TRP A 151 20.49 -44.61 23.73
N ASN A 152 20.43 -45.57 24.66
CA ASN A 152 19.28 -46.46 24.78
C ASN A 152 18.06 -45.77 25.37
N GLU A 153 18.25 -44.83 26.29
CA GLU A 153 17.18 -44.02 26.90
C GLU A 153 16.57 -43.00 25.92
N LEU A 154 17.43 -42.35 25.11
CA LEU A 154 16.99 -41.54 23.98
C LEU A 154 16.25 -42.37 22.92
N ARG A 155 16.72 -43.60 22.65
CA ARG A 155 16.10 -44.50 21.66
C ARG A 155 14.72 -45.00 22.10
N THR A 156 14.52 -45.36 23.37
CA THR A 156 13.20 -45.77 23.89
C THR A 156 12.24 -44.58 23.94
N THR A 157 12.72 -43.40 24.33
CA THR A 157 11.93 -42.15 24.33
C THR A 157 11.52 -41.75 22.91
N ALA A 158 12.43 -41.82 21.94
CA ALA A 158 12.14 -41.54 20.52
C ALA A 158 11.17 -42.56 19.90
N LEU A 159 11.30 -43.86 20.20
CA LEU A 159 10.35 -44.89 19.74
C LEU A 159 8.97 -44.76 20.39
N SER A 160 8.89 -44.32 21.65
CA SER A 160 7.64 -43.97 22.33
C SER A 160 6.97 -42.75 21.66
N ALA A 161 7.73 -41.69 21.39
CA ALA A 161 7.24 -40.51 20.67
C ALA A 161 6.82 -40.83 19.22
N TYR A 162 7.53 -41.72 18.53
CA TYR A 162 7.19 -42.16 17.17
C TYR A 162 5.92 -43.02 17.16
N LYS A 163 5.75 -43.94 18.13
CA LYS A 163 4.49 -44.70 18.27
C LYS A 163 3.30 -43.83 18.64
N ARG A 164 3.48 -42.77 19.45
CA ARG A 164 2.40 -41.79 19.73
C ARG A 164 2.07 -40.90 18.52
N ARG A 165 3.04 -40.57 17.67
CA ARG A 165 2.81 -39.81 16.42
C ARG A 165 2.22 -40.66 15.29
N GLY A 166 2.53 -41.96 15.22
CA GLY A 166 1.98 -42.88 14.22
C GLY A 166 0.45 -43.05 14.29
N VAL A 167 -0.14 -42.97 15.49
CA VAL A 167 -1.61 -43.07 15.67
C VAL A 167 -2.34 -41.79 15.23
N VAL A 168 -1.67 -40.62 15.28
CA VAL A 168 -2.24 -39.35 14.79
C VAL A 168 -2.27 -39.28 13.25
N LEU A 169 -1.42 -40.06 12.56
CA LEU A 169 -1.39 -40.08 11.10
C LEU A 169 -2.50 -40.94 10.45
N LEU A 170 -3.08 -41.90 11.18
CA LEU A 170 -4.13 -42.78 10.68
C LEU A 170 -5.56 -42.27 10.97
N LEU A 171 -5.75 -41.36 11.93
CA LEU A 171 -7.03 -40.69 12.17
C LEU A 171 -7.31 -39.50 11.23
N ARG A 172 -6.36 -39.12 10.35
CA ARG A 172 -6.58 -38.10 9.31
C ARG A 172 -7.14 -38.66 7.98
N HIS A 173 -7.29 -39.98 7.84
CA HIS A 173 -7.76 -40.61 6.59
C HIS A 173 -9.19 -41.19 6.67
N SER A 174 -9.99 -40.83 7.68
CA SER A 174 -11.41 -41.24 7.82
C SER A 174 -12.38 -40.11 8.17
N LEU A 175 -11.98 -38.86 7.94
CA LEU A 175 -12.83 -37.66 8.06
C LEU A 175 -12.84 -36.82 6.76
N LEU A 176 -12.57 -37.46 5.62
CA LEU A 176 -12.47 -36.85 4.29
C LEU A 176 -13.62 -37.24 3.34
N LEU A 177 -14.69 -37.81 3.88
CA LEU A 177 -15.96 -38.02 3.19
C LEU A 177 -17.06 -37.43 4.08
N HIS A 178 -17.92 -36.58 3.53
CA HIS A 178 -18.87 -35.68 4.22
C HIS A 178 -18.29 -34.37 4.78
N SER A 179 -17.24 -33.82 4.16
CA SER A 179 -17.28 -32.37 3.90
C SER A 179 -17.85 -32.19 2.51
N THR A 180 -19.18 -32.08 2.42
CA THR A 180 -19.80 -31.53 1.21
C THR A 180 -19.25 -30.13 1.05
N ALA A 181 -18.50 -29.89 -0.03
CA ALA A 181 -18.14 -28.55 -0.41
C ALA A 181 -19.45 -27.75 -0.52
N LEU A 182 -19.69 -26.85 0.42
CA LEU A 182 -20.62 -25.75 0.20
C LEU A 182 -20.09 -25.09 -1.07
N PRO A 183 -20.87 -25.05 -2.17
CA PRO A 183 -20.42 -24.33 -3.34
C PRO A 183 -20.14 -22.91 -2.87
N ALA A 184 -18.90 -22.46 -3.04
CA ALA A 184 -18.60 -21.05 -2.89
C ALA A 184 -19.59 -20.35 -3.80
N ILE A 185 -20.49 -19.56 -3.22
CA ILE A 185 -21.49 -18.81 -3.99
C ILE A 185 -20.68 -17.76 -4.75
N MET A 186 -20.19 -18.16 -5.93
CA MET A 186 -20.01 -17.24 -7.02
C MET A 186 -21.35 -16.56 -7.20
N ASP A 187 -21.33 -15.25 -7.36
CA ASP A 187 -22.50 -14.57 -7.88
C ASP A 187 -22.61 -14.95 -9.37
N ILE A 188 -23.30 -16.06 -9.63
CA ILE A 188 -23.46 -16.66 -10.98
C ILE A 188 -24.29 -15.74 -11.90
N SER A 189 -24.81 -14.62 -11.38
CA SER A 189 -25.50 -13.60 -12.16
C SER A 189 -24.60 -12.85 -13.16
N LEU A 190 -23.30 -12.68 -12.87
CA LEU A 190 -22.43 -11.80 -13.65
C LEU A 190 -21.74 -12.50 -14.84
N GLY A 191 -21.88 -11.93 -16.03
CA GLY A 191 -21.17 -12.33 -17.24
C GLY A 191 -19.66 -12.08 -17.18
N ALA A 192 -18.90 -12.72 -18.07
CA ALA A 192 -17.44 -12.52 -18.15
C ALA A 192 -17.06 -11.04 -18.41
N GLU A 193 -17.79 -10.35 -19.28
CA GLU A 193 -17.60 -8.92 -19.56
C GLU A 193 -17.89 -8.04 -18.34
N GLU A 194 -18.95 -8.33 -17.60
CA GLU A 194 -19.34 -7.58 -16.41
C GLU A 194 -18.32 -7.76 -15.27
N ARG A 195 -17.85 -8.99 -15.05
CA ARG A 195 -16.76 -9.27 -14.09
C ARG A 195 -15.47 -8.55 -14.49
N TYR A 196 -15.07 -8.61 -15.76
CA TYR A 196 -13.88 -7.90 -16.25
C TYR A 196 -14.02 -6.38 -16.08
N SER A 197 -15.20 -5.83 -16.36
CA SER A 197 -15.53 -4.42 -16.14
C SER A 197 -15.47 -4.04 -14.65
N LEU A 198 -16.05 -4.83 -13.75
CA LEU A 198 -15.95 -4.61 -12.30
C LEU A 198 -14.50 -4.65 -11.80
N ILE A 199 -13.69 -5.59 -12.28
CA ILE A 199 -12.28 -5.68 -11.89
C ILE A 199 -11.53 -4.43 -12.38
N THR A 200 -11.65 -4.08 -13.66
CA THR A 200 -10.83 -3.03 -14.30
C THR A 200 -11.35 -1.61 -14.12
N ARG A 201 -12.63 -1.38 -13.77
CA ARG A 201 -13.17 -0.02 -13.61
C ARG A 201 -12.38 0.79 -12.58
N ARG A 202 -12.06 2.03 -12.96
CA ARG A 202 -11.23 3.00 -12.20
C ARG A 202 -9.76 2.59 -11.99
N LEU A 203 -9.29 1.52 -12.64
CA LEU A 203 -7.90 1.05 -12.58
C LEU A 203 -7.24 1.12 -13.96
N GLN A 204 -5.93 1.31 -13.97
CA GLN A 204 -5.07 1.18 -15.14
C GLN A 204 -4.35 -0.17 -15.12
N LEU A 205 -4.51 -0.98 -16.17
CA LEU A 205 -3.66 -2.14 -16.42
C LEU A 205 -2.24 -1.67 -16.78
N GLN A 206 -1.20 -2.36 -16.26
CA GLN A 206 0.20 -2.02 -16.54
C GLN A 206 0.55 -2.09 -18.03
N ASN A 207 0.10 -3.14 -18.71
CA ASN A 207 0.39 -3.38 -20.12
C ASN A 207 -0.72 -4.24 -20.78
N GLY A 208 -0.63 -4.41 -22.10
CA GLY A 208 -1.61 -5.20 -22.87
C GLY A 208 -1.59 -6.70 -22.57
N TRP A 209 -0.45 -7.26 -22.15
CA TRP A 209 -0.35 -8.67 -21.77
C TRP A 209 -1.15 -8.97 -20.50
N GLY A 210 -1.04 -8.11 -19.48
CA GLY A 210 -1.81 -8.21 -18.24
C GLY A 210 -3.32 -8.15 -18.50
N GLY A 211 -3.76 -7.30 -19.43
CA GLY A 211 -5.17 -7.27 -19.87
C GLY A 211 -5.65 -8.56 -20.51
N GLN A 212 -4.83 -9.17 -21.38
CA GLN A 212 -5.13 -10.46 -22.03
C GLN A 212 -5.13 -11.63 -21.03
N LYS A 213 -4.14 -11.71 -20.12
CA LYS A 213 -4.08 -12.73 -19.06
C LYS A 213 -5.27 -12.58 -18.10
N LEU A 214 -5.64 -11.36 -17.71
CA LEU A 214 -6.83 -11.10 -16.90
C LEU A 214 -8.12 -11.54 -17.59
N TRP A 215 -8.27 -11.22 -18.88
CA TRP A 215 -9.42 -11.70 -19.66
C TRP A 215 -9.49 -13.23 -19.71
N SER A 216 -8.36 -13.92 -19.91
CA SER A 216 -8.30 -15.40 -19.85
C SER A 216 -8.77 -15.93 -18.49
N LEU A 217 -8.26 -15.38 -17.39
CA LEU A 217 -8.66 -15.78 -16.04
C LEU A 217 -10.16 -15.60 -15.78
N VAL A 218 -10.73 -14.49 -16.25
CA VAL A 218 -12.17 -14.21 -16.15
C VAL A 218 -12.99 -15.14 -17.07
N ALA A 219 -12.51 -15.44 -18.27
CA ALA A 219 -13.16 -16.35 -19.21
C ALA A 219 -13.13 -17.81 -18.75
N GLU A 220 -12.06 -18.25 -18.09
CA GLU A 220 -11.95 -19.55 -17.41
C GLU A 220 -12.91 -19.70 -16.22
N GLY A 221 -13.44 -18.60 -15.69
CA GLY A 221 -14.45 -18.59 -14.64
C GLY A 221 -13.96 -19.01 -13.24
N LYS A 222 -12.65 -19.17 -13.05
CA LYS A 222 -12.05 -19.50 -11.75
C LYS A 222 -12.03 -18.27 -10.82
N PRO A 223 -12.15 -18.44 -9.49
CA PRO A 223 -11.91 -17.35 -8.54
C PRO A 223 -10.52 -16.74 -8.74
N ILE A 224 -10.48 -15.42 -8.91
CA ILE A 224 -9.22 -14.68 -9.05
C ILE A 224 -8.72 -14.29 -7.67
N LYS A 225 -7.44 -14.58 -7.39
CA LYS A 225 -6.76 -14.21 -6.16
C LYS A 225 -5.98 -12.92 -6.36
N TYR A 226 -6.23 -11.96 -5.48
CA TYR A 226 -5.69 -10.62 -5.52
C TYR A 226 -4.74 -10.37 -4.35
N LEU A 227 -3.62 -9.70 -4.58
CA LEU A 227 -2.73 -9.15 -3.55
C LEU A 227 -2.85 -7.63 -3.49
N TRP A 228 -2.89 -7.07 -2.29
CA TRP A 228 -2.66 -5.65 -2.04
C TRP A 228 -1.76 -5.50 -0.82
N GLY A 229 -0.52 -5.06 -1.06
CA GLY A 229 0.46 -4.82 -0.01
C GLY A 229 0.35 -3.41 0.57
N THR A 230 0.55 -3.27 1.89
CA THR A 230 0.65 -1.97 2.55
C THR A 230 1.65 -1.95 3.69
N ALA A 231 2.57 -0.99 3.68
CA ALA A 231 3.66 -0.87 4.67
C ALA A 231 3.20 -0.07 5.91
N PRO A 232 3.22 -0.66 7.13
CA PRO A 232 2.84 0.02 8.38
C PRO A 232 3.80 1.14 8.80
N THR A 233 3.67 2.31 8.17
CA THR A 233 4.59 3.46 8.30
C THR A 233 3.91 4.63 9.00
N GLY A 234 3.49 5.69 8.28
CA GLY A 234 2.70 6.78 8.85
C GLY A 234 1.23 6.38 9.07
N LYS A 235 0.42 7.19 9.76
CA LYS A 235 -1.02 6.90 9.90
C LYS A 235 -1.75 6.95 8.54
N PRO A 236 -2.60 5.97 8.19
CA PRO A 236 -3.35 5.99 6.94
C PRO A 236 -4.30 7.18 6.82
N HIS A 237 -4.27 7.80 5.65
CA HIS A 237 -5.16 8.89 5.25
C HIS A 237 -6.30 8.39 4.36
N MET A 238 -7.27 9.25 4.06
CA MET A 238 -8.49 8.90 3.34
C MET A 238 -8.27 8.27 1.95
N GLY A 239 -7.13 8.57 1.30
CA GLY A 239 -6.74 7.94 0.04
C GLY A 239 -6.63 6.41 0.10
N TYR A 240 -6.42 5.84 1.29
CA TYR A 240 -6.45 4.38 1.51
C TYR A 240 -7.84 3.76 1.29
N LEU A 241 -8.93 4.54 1.28
CA LEU A 241 -10.25 3.99 0.95
C LEU A 241 -10.33 3.56 -0.53
N ILE A 242 -9.56 4.17 -1.44
CA ILE A 242 -9.59 3.85 -2.88
C ILE A 242 -9.31 2.35 -3.16
N PRO A 243 -8.18 1.76 -2.72
CA PRO A 243 -7.96 0.32 -2.89
C PRO A 243 -8.96 -0.54 -2.09
N LEU A 244 -9.39 -0.12 -0.89
CA LEU A 244 -10.33 -0.89 -0.09
C LEU A 244 -11.73 -0.97 -0.71
N ILE A 245 -12.18 0.09 -1.41
CA ILE A 245 -13.41 0.09 -2.21
C ILE A 245 -13.30 -0.92 -3.36
N LYS A 246 -12.12 -1.05 -3.99
CA LYS A 246 -11.91 -2.05 -5.04
C LYS A 246 -12.00 -3.50 -4.55
N PHE A 247 -11.78 -3.77 -3.26
CA PHE A 247 -11.97 -5.12 -2.71
C PHE A 247 -13.43 -5.59 -2.86
N ALA A 248 -14.40 -4.69 -2.72
CA ALA A 248 -15.81 -5.01 -2.96
C ALA A 248 -16.05 -5.43 -4.42
N ASP A 249 -15.46 -4.71 -5.39
CA ASP A 249 -15.55 -5.06 -6.81
C ASP A 249 -14.91 -6.43 -7.12
N PHE A 250 -13.73 -6.72 -6.55
CA PHE A 250 -13.03 -7.99 -6.76
C PHE A 250 -13.78 -9.18 -6.16
N ILE A 251 -14.34 -9.02 -4.97
CA ILE A 251 -15.13 -10.07 -4.31
C ILE A 251 -16.47 -10.28 -5.01
N HIS A 252 -17.15 -9.21 -5.45
CA HIS A 252 -18.39 -9.31 -6.24
C HIS A 252 -18.15 -9.97 -7.60
N ALA A 253 -16.99 -9.74 -8.24
CA ALA A 253 -16.55 -10.48 -9.41
C ALA A 253 -16.17 -11.96 -9.13
N GLY A 254 -16.36 -12.44 -7.89
CA GLY A 254 -16.16 -13.83 -7.47
C GLY A 254 -14.76 -14.15 -6.94
N GLY A 255 -13.90 -13.16 -6.75
CA GLY A 255 -12.52 -13.32 -6.29
C GLY A 255 -12.33 -13.46 -4.77
N GLU A 256 -11.06 -13.47 -4.38
CA GLU A 256 -10.53 -13.53 -3.02
C GLU A 256 -9.38 -12.52 -2.87
N VAL A 257 -9.31 -11.76 -1.78
CA VAL A 257 -8.31 -10.70 -1.60
C VAL A 257 -7.41 -10.99 -0.40
N THR A 258 -6.09 -10.98 -0.63
CA THR A 258 -5.05 -10.95 0.40
C THR A 258 -4.59 -9.51 0.58
N MET A 259 -4.84 -8.96 1.77
CA MET A 259 -4.17 -7.75 2.26
C MET A 259 -2.91 -8.16 3.00
N GLU A 260 -1.74 -7.75 2.50
CA GLU A 260 -0.49 -7.97 3.20
C GLU A 260 -0.07 -6.71 3.97
N LEU A 261 0.17 -6.87 5.28
CA LEU A 261 0.79 -5.87 6.11
C LEU A 261 2.31 -6.07 6.05
N LEU A 262 2.95 -5.28 5.19
CA LEU A 262 4.37 -5.35 4.85
C LEU A 262 5.24 -4.77 5.99
N ASP A 263 5.29 -5.46 7.13
CA ASP A 263 6.02 -5.03 8.33
C ASP A 263 7.54 -5.07 8.17
N TRP A 264 8.10 -6.10 7.52
CA TRP A 264 9.50 -6.09 7.10
C TRP A 264 9.82 -4.95 6.14
N TYR A 265 9.00 -4.72 5.11
CA TYR A 265 9.16 -3.57 4.20
C TYR A 265 9.18 -2.26 5.00
N ALA A 266 8.19 -2.05 5.88
CA ALA A 266 8.08 -0.84 6.69
C ALA A 266 9.30 -0.61 7.59
N PHE A 267 9.85 -1.68 8.18
CA PHE A 267 11.09 -1.60 8.94
C PHE A 267 12.29 -1.27 8.05
N LEU A 268 12.39 -1.86 6.86
CA LEU A 268 13.51 -1.66 5.94
C LEU A 268 13.57 -0.26 5.32
N VAL A 269 12.42 0.37 5.04
CA VAL A 269 12.35 1.75 4.52
C VAL A 269 12.35 2.81 5.64
N ASN A 270 11.82 2.47 6.82
CA ASN A 270 11.65 3.40 7.94
C ASN A 270 12.55 3.01 9.15
N TYR A 271 13.75 2.52 8.86
CA TYR A 271 14.76 1.93 9.75
C TYR A 271 15.26 2.83 10.91
N ARG A 272 14.73 4.06 11.02
CA ARG A 272 14.87 4.95 12.18
C ARG A 272 13.99 4.54 13.37
N PHE A 273 12.97 3.71 13.15
CA PHE A 273 12.08 3.22 14.21
C PHE A 273 12.44 1.77 14.59
N PRO A 274 12.38 1.39 15.89
CA PRO A 274 12.63 0.02 16.32
C PRO A 274 11.55 -0.94 15.82
N TRP A 275 11.93 -2.21 15.68
CA TRP A 275 11.04 -3.29 15.21
C TRP A 275 9.72 -3.39 16.00
N ASP A 276 9.79 -3.24 17.32
CA ASP A 276 8.60 -3.31 18.19
C ASP A 276 7.58 -2.21 17.87
N GLN A 277 8.05 -0.99 17.57
CA GLN A 277 7.18 0.11 17.11
C GLN A 277 6.54 -0.20 15.75
N VAL A 278 7.25 -0.86 14.84
CA VAL A 278 6.68 -1.33 13.56
C VAL A 278 5.63 -2.41 13.80
N CYS A 279 5.84 -3.33 14.76
CA CYS A 279 4.84 -4.32 15.17
C CYS A 279 3.57 -3.68 15.76
N HIS A 280 3.70 -2.59 16.54
CA HIS A 280 2.55 -1.81 17.01
C HIS A 280 1.83 -1.11 15.85
N ARG A 281 2.56 -0.45 14.94
CA ARG A 281 1.98 0.17 13.72
C ARG A 281 1.24 -0.84 12.84
N ARG A 282 1.79 -2.05 12.67
CA ARG A 282 1.14 -3.18 11.98
C ARG A 282 -0.17 -3.60 12.65
N THR A 283 -0.18 -3.65 13.98
CA THR A 283 -1.39 -3.96 14.76
C THR A 283 -2.44 -2.86 14.61
N TYR A 284 -2.03 -1.59 14.66
CA TYR A 284 -2.90 -0.44 14.37
C TYR A 284 -3.48 -0.50 12.95
N TYR A 285 -2.66 -0.76 11.93
CA TYR A 285 -3.06 -0.95 10.53
C TYR A 285 -4.11 -2.07 10.40
N ARG A 286 -3.88 -3.23 11.03
CA ARG A 286 -4.83 -4.36 11.03
C ARG A 286 -6.19 -3.97 11.59
N CYS A 287 -6.21 -3.33 12.76
CA CYS A 287 -7.47 -2.90 13.38
C CYS A 287 -8.19 -1.83 12.55
N LEU A 288 -7.44 -0.84 12.05
CA LEU A 288 -7.99 0.25 11.23
C LEU A 288 -8.60 -0.26 9.92
N PHE A 289 -7.89 -1.09 9.15
CA PHE A 289 -8.43 -1.61 7.90
C PHE A 289 -9.54 -2.64 8.11
N SER A 290 -9.51 -3.42 9.21
CA SER A 290 -10.65 -4.26 9.60
C SER A 290 -11.91 -3.43 9.87
N ALA A 291 -11.78 -2.25 10.48
CA ALA A 291 -12.90 -1.34 10.71
C ALA A 291 -13.35 -0.64 9.41
N ALA A 292 -12.40 -0.17 8.59
CA ALA A 292 -12.70 0.52 7.33
C ALA A 292 -13.39 -0.39 6.31
N LEU A 293 -12.93 -1.64 6.13
CA LEU A 293 -13.56 -2.62 5.26
C LEU A 293 -15.01 -2.90 5.66
N LYS A 294 -15.27 -3.07 6.97
CA LYS A 294 -16.63 -3.22 7.52
C LYS A 294 -17.51 -1.99 7.29
N ALA A 295 -16.96 -0.77 7.44
CA ALA A 295 -17.68 0.49 7.21
C ALA A 295 -17.99 0.78 5.73
N ILE A 296 -17.22 0.19 4.80
CA ILE A 296 -17.48 0.20 3.36
C ILE A 296 -18.54 -0.86 2.98
N GLY A 297 -18.67 -1.94 3.76
CA GLY A 297 -19.54 -3.10 3.46
C GLY A 297 -18.81 -4.29 2.82
N VAL A 298 -17.48 -4.35 2.88
CA VAL A 298 -16.72 -5.46 2.28
C VAL A 298 -16.88 -6.75 3.09
N PRO A 299 -17.30 -7.88 2.47
CA PRO A 299 -17.49 -9.14 3.19
C PRO A 299 -16.13 -9.75 3.60
N MET A 300 -15.81 -9.63 4.88
CA MET A 300 -14.54 -10.08 5.46
C MET A 300 -14.25 -11.59 5.30
N SER A 301 -15.25 -12.41 4.98
CA SER A 301 -15.07 -13.85 4.71
C SER A 301 -14.22 -14.15 3.46
N ARG A 302 -14.02 -13.17 2.58
CA ARG A 302 -13.14 -13.26 1.40
C ARG A 302 -11.91 -12.33 1.46
N VAL A 303 -11.59 -11.79 2.63
CA VAL A 303 -10.41 -10.95 2.86
C VAL A 303 -9.48 -11.61 3.88
N SER A 304 -8.27 -12.00 3.45
CA SER A 304 -7.21 -12.49 4.32
C SER A 304 -6.25 -11.35 4.66
N MET A 305 -5.94 -11.13 5.95
CA MET A 305 -4.97 -10.10 6.39
C MET A 305 -3.69 -10.75 6.94
N VAL A 306 -2.65 -10.83 6.11
CA VAL A 306 -1.39 -11.53 6.42
C VAL A 306 -0.31 -10.55 6.87
N ASP A 307 0.54 -10.93 7.82
CA ASP A 307 1.76 -10.19 8.16
C ASP A 307 2.93 -10.71 7.32
N GLY A 308 3.69 -9.83 6.67
CA GLY A 308 4.89 -10.22 5.89
C GLY A 308 5.86 -11.06 6.73
N SER A 309 6.08 -10.67 7.98
CA SER A 309 6.92 -11.40 8.94
C SER A 309 6.46 -12.81 9.29
N SER A 310 5.23 -13.21 8.96
CA SER A 310 4.75 -14.58 9.17
C SER A 310 5.35 -15.61 8.20
N TYR A 311 5.88 -15.19 7.05
CA TYR A 311 6.42 -16.09 6.02
C TYR A 311 7.74 -15.62 5.38
N GLN A 312 8.03 -14.32 5.32
CA GLN A 312 9.25 -13.79 4.68
C GLN A 312 10.56 -14.17 5.38
N GLY A 313 10.49 -14.72 6.61
CA GLY A 313 11.62 -15.30 7.32
C GLY A 313 11.83 -16.81 7.11
N THR A 314 11.03 -17.47 6.26
CA THR A 314 11.14 -18.91 5.99
C THR A 314 12.40 -19.26 5.18
N PRO A 315 13.01 -20.45 5.38
CA PRO A 315 14.19 -20.87 4.60
C PRO A 315 13.99 -20.83 3.09
N GLU A 316 12.77 -21.15 2.63
CA GLU A 316 12.36 -21.12 1.24
C GLU A 316 12.36 -19.67 0.71
N PHE A 317 11.60 -18.77 1.35
CA PHE A 317 11.51 -17.37 0.93
C PHE A 317 12.88 -16.68 0.95
N VAL A 318 13.67 -16.91 1.99
CA VAL A 318 15.02 -16.35 2.14
C VAL A 318 15.95 -16.86 1.03
N LEU A 319 15.83 -18.12 0.60
CA LEU A 319 16.61 -18.65 -0.51
C LEU A 319 16.24 -17.96 -1.84
N ASP A 320 14.96 -17.74 -2.11
CA ASP A 320 14.51 -17.08 -3.34
C ASP A 320 14.83 -15.58 -3.36
N LEU A 321 14.77 -14.91 -2.20
CA LEU A 321 15.28 -13.55 -2.03
C LEU A 321 16.78 -13.46 -2.35
N TRP A 322 17.59 -14.44 -1.94
CA TRP A 322 19.01 -14.45 -2.33
C TRP A 322 19.23 -14.73 -3.81
N LYS A 323 18.35 -15.49 -4.48
CA LYS A 323 18.38 -15.64 -5.94
C LYS A 323 18.04 -14.31 -6.62
N LEU A 324 17.01 -13.58 -6.17
CA LEU A 324 16.72 -12.22 -6.68
C LEU A 324 17.92 -11.29 -6.50
N CYS A 325 18.55 -11.26 -5.32
CA CYS A 325 19.77 -10.47 -5.08
C CYS A 325 20.97 -10.86 -5.97
N ALA A 326 20.97 -12.06 -6.56
CA ALA A 326 21.99 -12.52 -7.50
C ALA A 326 21.64 -12.22 -8.97
N LEU A 327 20.38 -11.90 -9.28
CA LEU A 327 19.86 -11.60 -10.62
C LEU A 327 19.70 -10.08 -10.85
N CYS A 328 19.11 -9.38 -9.88
CA CYS A 328 18.83 -7.95 -9.97
C CYS A 328 20.09 -7.12 -9.76
N SER A 329 20.36 -6.16 -10.63
CA SER A 329 21.38 -5.14 -10.35
C SER A 329 20.86 -4.11 -9.34
N GLN A 330 21.79 -3.36 -8.74
CA GLN A 330 21.42 -2.21 -7.90
C GLN A 330 20.66 -1.12 -8.67
N GLN A 331 20.80 -1.04 -10.00
CA GLN A 331 20.12 -0.03 -10.80
C GLN A 331 18.66 -0.42 -11.04
N ASP A 332 18.39 -1.69 -11.37
CA ASP A 332 17.01 -2.20 -11.55
C ASP A 332 16.16 -1.91 -10.31
N VAL A 333 16.74 -2.14 -9.12
CA VAL A 333 16.13 -1.84 -7.82
C VAL A 333 15.92 -0.33 -7.60
N ARG A 334 16.83 0.53 -8.05
CA ARG A 334 16.72 2.00 -7.92
C ARG A 334 15.67 2.60 -8.83
N ASP A 335 15.45 2.00 -10.00
CA ASP A 335 14.48 2.44 -10.98
C ASP A 335 13.03 2.10 -10.58
N THR A 336 12.84 1.35 -9.48
CA THR A 336 11.51 0.98 -8.97
C THR A 336 10.70 2.14 -8.40
N GLY A 337 11.35 3.17 -7.86
CA GLY A 337 10.66 4.33 -7.27
C GLY A 337 11.58 5.30 -6.55
N ALA A 338 11.13 6.55 -6.38
CA ALA A 338 11.97 7.65 -5.88
C ALA A 338 12.54 7.42 -4.47
N GLU A 339 11.81 6.70 -3.60
CA GLU A 339 12.24 6.37 -2.23
C GLU A 339 13.46 5.44 -2.23
N VAL A 340 13.45 4.42 -3.09
CA VAL A 340 14.55 3.46 -3.23
C VAL A 340 15.69 4.03 -4.08
N GLY A 341 15.35 4.73 -5.17
CA GLY A 341 16.30 5.35 -6.09
C GLY A 341 17.26 6.32 -5.40
N ALA A 342 16.77 7.11 -4.46
CA ALA A 342 17.56 8.06 -3.66
C ALA A 342 18.28 7.42 -2.45
N SER A 343 18.00 6.16 -2.11
CA SER A 343 18.55 5.51 -0.91
C SER A 343 20.07 5.25 -1.03
N THR A 344 20.82 5.64 -0.01
CA THR A 344 22.22 5.21 0.20
C THR A 344 22.33 3.93 1.02
N MET A 345 21.22 3.48 1.64
CA MET A 345 21.16 2.32 2.52
C MET A 345 20.77 1.06 1.74
N LEU A 346 21.31 -0.08 2.16
CA LEU A 346 20.91 -1.40 1.63
C LEU A 346 19.46 -1.75 2.00
N SER A 347 18.95 -1.31 3.15
CA SER A 347 17.64 -1.78 3.62
C SER A 347 16.47 -1.39 2.69
N PRO A 348 16.30 -0.13 2.21
CA PRO A 348 15.26 0.19 1.24
C PRO A 348 15.49 -0.46 -0.13
N MET A 349 16.73 -0.85 -0.46
CA MET A 349 17.02 -1.57 -1.71
C MET A 349 16.53 -3.03 -1.69
N LEU A 350 16.29 -3.62 -0.52
CA LEU A 350 15.72 -4.95 -0.42
C LEU A 350 14.18 -4.94 -0.46
N SER A 351 13.53 -3.80 -0.21
CA SER A 351 12.09 -3.74 -0.02
C SER A 351 11.26 -4.05 -1.30
N PRO A 352 11.65 -3.65 -2.52
CA PRO A 352 10.97 -4.08 -3.74
C PRO A 352 11.06 -5.59 -3.97
N LEU A 353 12.20 -6.21 -3.64
CA LEU A 353 12.42 -7.64 -3.82
C LEU A 353 11.53 -8.48 -2.89
N LEU A 354 11.25 -7.97 -1.68
CA LEU A 354 10.30 -8.61 -0.77
C LEU A 354 8.87 -8.56 -1.30
N GLN A 355 8.45 -7.43 -1.89
CA GLN A 355 7.10 -7.23 -2.39
C GLN A 355 6.81 -8.12 -3.60
N GLU A 356 7.64 -8.09 -4.64
CA GLU A 356 7.39 -8.89 -5.85
C GLU A 356 7.50 -10.40 -5.56
N LEU A 357 8.34 -10.83 -4.62
CA LEU A 357 8.40 -12.24 -4.22
C LEU A 357 7.15 -12.69 -3.43
N ALA A 358 6.41 -11.76 -2.82
CA ALA A 358 5.14 -12.06 -2.13
C ALA A 358 4.07 -12.58 -3.12
N GLU A 359 4.11 -12.18 -4.38
CA GLU A 359 3.16 -12.64 -5.40
C GLU A 359 3.17 -14.17 -5.58
N GLU A 360 4.36 -14.77 -5.53
CA GLU A 360 4.54 -16.22 -5.58
C GLU A 360 4.10 -16.88 -4.27
N TYR A 361 4.56 -16.35 -3.15
CA TYR A 361 4.32 -16.96 -1.84
C TYR A 361 2.86 -16.85 -1.36
N HIS A 362 2.09 -15.91 -1.91
CA HIS A 362 0.63 -15.86 -1.76
C HIS A 362 -0.14 -16.62 -2.86
N GLY A 363 0.53 -17.07 -3.93
CA GLY A 363 -0.09 -17.79 -5.04
C GLY A 363 -1.19 -16.98 -5.72
N VAL A 364 -0.95 -15.67 -5.90
CA VAL A 364 -1.93 -14.73 -6.49
C VAL A 364 -1.79 -14.64 -8.00
N HIS A 365 -2.88 -14.19 -8.64
CA HIS A 365 -2.93 -13.96 -10.08
C HIS A 365 -2.78 -12.47 -10.43
N VAL A 366 -3.17 -11.58 -9.50
CA VAL A 366 -3.24 -10.14 -9.70
C VAL A 366 -2.68 -9.42 -8.48
N GLU A 367 -1.74 -8.48 -8.65
CA GLU A 367 -1.40 -7.49 -7.61
C GLU A 367 -2.02 -6.12 -7.92
N ILE A 368 -2.42 -5.41 -6.87
CA ILE A 368 -3.06 -4.10 -6.91
C ILE A 368 -2.17 -3.09 -6.19
N GLY A 369 -1.95 -1.93 -6.79
CA GLY A 369 -1.21 -0.83 -6.14
C GLY A 369 -1.62 0.54 -6.65
N GLY A 370 -0.97 1.59 -6.14
CA GLY A 370 -1.05 2.91 -6.75
C GLY A 370 -0.24 2.99 -8.05
N LEU A 371 -0.46 4.03 -8.86
CA LEU A 371 0.36 4.31 -10.05
C LEU A 371 1.85 4.51 -9.73
N ASP A 372 2.17 4.83 -8.48
CA ASP A 372 3.54 4.94 -7.96
C ASP A 372 4.25 3.59 -7.74
N GLN A 373 3.53 2.47 -7.71
CA GLN A 373 4.09 1.12 -7.60
C GLN A 373 4.59 0.54 -8.94
N ARG A 374 4.36 1.23 -10.08
CA ARG A 374 4.68 0.74 -11.43
C ARG A 374 6.12 0.25 -11.61
N GLY A 375 7.09 0.92 -10.98
CA GLY A 375 8.48 0.52 -11.09
C GLY A 375 8.79 -0.77 -10.33
N ILE A 376 8.09 -1.03 -9.22
CA ILE A 376 8.18 -2.30 -8.49
C ILE A 376 7.57 -3.41 -9.35
N PHE A 377 6.35 -3.21 -9.88
CA PHE A 377 5.67 -4.17 -10.78
C PHE A 377 6.46 -4.51 -12.05
N ASN A 378 7.22 -3.55 -12.61
CA ASN A 378 8.13 -3.83 -13.74
C ASN A 378 9.27 -4.79 -13.32
N LEU A 379 9.73 -4.72 -12.06
CA LEU A 379 10.77 -5.57 -11.51
C LEU A 379 10.29 -7.03 -11.41
N GLY A 380 9.09 -7.29 -10.89
CA GLY A 380 8.56 -8.66 -10.84
C GLY A 380 8.26 -9.23 -12.22
N GLU A 381 7.66 -8.43 -13.11
CA GLU A 381 7.47 -8.83 -14.52
C GLU A 381 8.78 -9.22 -15.23
N GLN A 382 9.91 -8.64 -14.82
CA GLN A 382 11.23 -8.95 -15.36
C GLN A 382 11.88 -10.17 -14.67
N PHE A 383 11.89 -10.22 -13.33
CA PHE A 383 12.76 -11.14 -12.59
C PHE A 383 12.06 -12.38 -11.98
N LEU A 384 10.73 -12.38 -11.77
CA LEU A 384 10.03 -13.60 -11.34
C LEU A 384 10.15 -14.76 -12.35
N PRO A 385 10.10 -14.53 -13.68
CA PRO A 385 10.34 -15.58 -14.68
C PRO A 385 11.76 -16.17 -14.63
N GLU A 386 12.77 -15.39 -14.26
CA GLU A 386 14.16 -15.86 -14.12
C GLU A 386 14.35 -16.80 -12.91
N LEU A 387 13.43 -16.76 -11.95
CA LEU A 387 13.31 -17.77 -10.88
C LEU A 387 12.48 -19.00 -11.29
N GLY A 388 11.81 -18.96 -12.43
CA GLY A 388 10.89 -20.00 -12.91
C GLY A 388 9.43 -19.80 -12.48
N TYR A 389 9.05 -18.62 -11.99
CA TYR A 389 7.67 -18.30 -11.58
C TYR A 389 6.85 -17.64 -12.70
N GLU A 390 5.52 -17.67 -12.58
CA GLU A 390 4.64 -16.96 -13.52
C GLU A 390 4.74 -15.44 -13.34
N LYS A 391 4.52 -14.69 -14.42
CA LYS A 391 4.21 -13.26 -14.36
C LYS A 391 2.80 -13.07 -13.81
N ARG A 392 2.57 -12.02 -13.03
CA ARG A 392 1.26 -11.63 -12.50
C ARG A 392 0.69 -10.44 -13.27
N VAL A 393 -0.62 -10.26 -13.13
CA VAL A 393 -1.31 -9.10 -13.70
C VAL A 393 -1.26 -7.95 -12.69
N HIS A 394 -0.75 -6.78 -13.09
CA HIS A 394 -0.80 -5.60 -12.22
C HIS A 394 -1.90 -4.63 -12.63
N VAL A 395 -2.68 -4.18 -11.64
CA VAL A 395 -3.70 -3.14 -11.79
C VAL A 395 -3.46 -1.96 -10.85
N MET A 396 -3.46 -0.74 -11.38
CA MET A 396 -3.06 0.46 -10.64
C MET A 396 -4.22 1.43 -10.42
N ASN A 397 -4.41 1.89 -9.18
CA ASN A 397 -5.36 2.97 -8.87
C ASN A 397 -4.72 4.36 -9.01
N GLN A 398 -5.55 5.36 -9.31
CA GLN A 398 -5.15 6.76 -9.28
C GLN A 398 -4.74 7.20 -7.86
N MET A 399 -3.86 8.19 -7.78
CA MET A 399 -3.39 8.74 -6.51
C MET A 399 -4.30 9.89 -6.07
N LEU A 400 -4.87 9.82 -4.87
CA LEU A 400 -5.70 10.91 -4.34
C LEU A 400 -4.84 12.18 -4.13
N PRO A 401 -5.22 13.34 -4.70
CA PRO A 401 -4.58 14.61 -4.40
C PRO A 401 -4.73 15.02 -2.94
N SER A 402 -3.80 15.83 -2.43
CA SER A 402 -3.94 16.45 -1.11
C SER A 402 -5.01 17.53 -1.11
N LEU A 403 -5.53 17.89 0.07
CA LEU A 403 -6.50 18.98 0.23
C LEU A 403 -5.98 20.32 -0.28
N THR A 404 -4.65 20.51 -0.35
CA THR A 404 -3.99 21.74 -0.80
C THR A 404 -3.28 21.58 -2.15
N GLY A 405 -3.57 20.52 -2.90
CA GLY A 405 -2.90 20.16 -4.16
C GLY A 405 -1.65 19.27 -3.98
N GLY A 406 -1.14 18.70 -5.06
CA GLY A 406 -0.08 17.69 -5.01
C GLY A 406 -0.56 16.32 -4.47
N LYS A 407 0.35 15.39 -4.16
CA LYS A 407 0.02 14.04 -3.67
C LYS A 407 -0.38 14.06 -2.18
N MET A 408 -1.49 13.42 -1.81
CA MET A 408 -1.79 13.18 -0.39
C MET A 408 -0.82 12.13 0.17
N SER A 409 -0.16 12.41 1.30
CA SER A 409 0.80 11.49 1.92
C SER A 409 0.82 11.61 3.44
N ALA A 410 1.04 10.48 4.12
CA ALA A 410 1.12 10.41 5.57
C ALA A 410 2.26 11.26 6.17
N SER A 411 3.34 11.56 5.41
CA SER A 411 4.46 12.39 5.87
C SER A 411 4.28 13.89 5.67
N HIS A 412 3.24 14.33 4.95
CA HIS A 412 2.94 15.75 4.75
C HIS A 412 2.22 16.37 5.96
N PRO A 413 2.22 17.72 6.12
CA PRO A 413 1.58 18.39 7.24
C PRO A 413 0.11 18.01 7.44
N ASP A 414 -0.35 17.93 8.68
CA ASP A 414 -1.69 17.42 9.04
C ASP A 414 -2.84 18.06 8.26
N HIS A 415 -2.81 19.38 8.05
CA HIS A 415 -3.87 20.11 7.35
C HIS A 415 -4.02 19.73 5.85
N THR A 416 -3.07 19.00 5.27
CA THR A 416 -3.11 18.59 3.84
C THR A 416 -3.89 17.29 3.60
N LYS A 417 -4.26 16.56 4.67
CA LYS A 417 -4.81 15.20 4.59
C LYS A 417 -5.90 14.96 5.65
N LEU A 418 -6.93 14.22 5.27
CA LEU A 418 -7.92 13.68 6.20
C LEU A 418 -7.45 12.29 6.65
N THR A 419 -7.42 12.02 7.96
CA THR A 419 -7.15 10.67 8.49
C THR A 419 -8.45 9.89 8.69
N LEU A 420 -8.34 8.58 8.86
CA LEU A 420 -9.52 7.72 9.11
C LEU A 420 -10.03 7.78 10.57
N LEU A 421 -9.33 8.49 11.46
CA LEU A 421 -9.73 8.70 12.86
C LEU A 421 -9.89 10.18 13.26
N ASP A 422 -9.63 11.13 12.33
CA ASP A 422 -9.97 12.56 12.53
C ASP A 422 -11.41 12.70 13.02
N ASP A 423 -11.67 13.52 14.03
CA ASP A 423 -13.04 13.80 14.52
C ASP A 423 -13.84 14.69 13.56
N GLU A 424 -15.14 14.85 13.84
CA GLU A 424 -16.07 15.62 12.99
C GLU A 424 -15.63 17.08 12.79
N ALA A 425 -15.28 17.77 13.88
CA ALA A 425 -14.78 19.14 13.83
C ALA A 425 -13.45 19.27 13.06
N THR A 426 -12.58 18.26 13.15
CA THR A 426 -11.32 18.20 12.40
C THR A 426 -11.55 17.99 10.91
N ILE A 427 -12.48 17.10 10.52
CA ILE A 427 -12.88 16.92 9.12
C ILE A 427 -13.42 18.24 8.54
N GLU A 428 -14.35 18.89 9.23
CA GLU A 428 -14.92 20.19 8.81
C GLU A 428 -13.85 21.27 8.67
N ARG A 429 -13.00 21.44 9.69
CA ARG A 429 -11.89 22.42 9.70
C ARG A 429 -10.91 22.19 8.55
N LYS A 430 -10.50 20.94 8.30
CA LYS A 430 -9.57 20.60 7.22
C LYS A 430 -10.18 20.82 5.84
N LEU A 431 -11.46 20.43 5.64
CA LEU A 431 -12.18 20.68 4.39
C LEU A 431 -12.44 22.17 4.13
N ALA A 432 -12.74 22.95 5.17
CA ALA A 432 -12.86 24.41 5.06
C ALA A 432 -11.58 25.03 4.46
N GLY A 433 -10.40 24.58 4.90
CA GLY A 433 -9.09 25.00 4.38
C GLY A 433 -8.68 24.40 3.02
N ALA A 434 -9.43 23.46 2.45
CA ALA A 434 -9.05 22.78 1.20
C ALA A 434 -9.15 23.70 -0.04
N SER A 435 -8.25 23.49 -1.00
CA SER A 435 -8.32 24.07 -2.35
C SER A 435 -9.60 23.60 -3.06
N CYS A 436 -10.51 24.53 -3.33
CA CYS A 436 -11.75 24.25 -4.03
C CYS A 436 -12.21 25.49 -4.83
N PRO A 437 -11.42 25.93 -5.83
CA PRO A 437 -11.76 27.09 -6.66
C PRO A 437 -13.03 26.84 -7.48
N MET A 438 -14.00 27.75 -7.38
CA MET A 438 -15.29 27.65 -8.10
C MET A 438 -15.08 27.51 -9.60
N GLY A 439 -15.81 26.59 -10.24
CA GLY A 439 -15.71 26.36 -11.68
C GLY A 439 -14.41 25.69 -12.16
N ILE A 440 -13.50 25.29 -11.26
CA ILE A 440 -12.18 24.74 -11.61
C ILE A 440 -11.99 23.35 -10.98
N VAL A 441 -11.74 22.36 -11.84
CA VAL A 441 -11.48 20.96 -11.47
C VAL A 441 -9.99 20.71 -11.21
N GLU A 442 -9.11 21.32 -12.01
CA GLU A 442 -7.66 21.14 -11.87
C GLU A 442 -7.14 21.72 -10.54
N GLY A 443 -6.35 20.95 -9.79
CA GLY A 443 -5.86 21.36 -8.47
C GLY A 443 -6.93 21.43 -7.36
N ASN A 444 -8.14 20.92 -7.60
CA ASN A 444 -9.21 20.84 -6.61
C ASN A 444 -8.96 19.66 -5.64
N GLY A 445 -8.89 19.95 -4.33
CA GLY A 445 -8.65 18.95 -3.28
C GLY A 445 -9.92 18.26 -2.78
N VAL A 446 -11.11 18.65 -3.25
CA VAL A 446 -12.41 18.15 -2.78
C VAL A 446 -13.08 17.24 -3.81
N LEU A 447 -13.10 17.63 -5.10
CA LEU A 447 -13.72 16.84 -6.17
C LEU A 447 -13.15 15.42 -6.30
N PRO A 448 -11.83 15.14 -6.19
CA PRO A 448 -11.30 13.78 -6.25
C PRO A 448 -11.79 12.86 -5.11
N ILE A 449 -12.16 13.43 -3.96
CA ILE A 449 -12.78 12.67 -2.86
C ILE A 449 -14.21 12.24 -3.26
N VAL A 450 -14.94 13.13 -3.94
CA VAL A 450 -16.25 12.79 -4.50
C VAL A 450 -16.12 11.69 -5.54
N GLU A 451 -15.21 11.86 -6.50
CA GLU A 451 -15.02 10.97 -7.66
C GLU A 451 -14.56 9.56 -7.27
N HIS A 452 -13.55 9.46 -6.40
CA HIS A 452 -12.85 8.19 -6.14
C HIS A 452 -13.26 7.52 -4.82
N ILE A 453 -14.03 8.19 -3.96
CA ILE A 453 -14.43 7.66 -2.65
C ILE A 453 -15.95 7.73 -2.45
N LEU A 454 -16.56 8.92 -2.51
CA LEU A 454 -17.98 9.05 -2.18
C LEU A 454 -18.91 8.42 -3.23
N MET A 455 -18.71 8.72 -4.52
CA MET A 455 -19.53 8.12 -5.58
C MET A 455 -19.38 6.58 -5.61
N PRO A 456 -18.16 5.99 -5.55
CA PRO A 456 -18.00 4.53 -5.47
C PRO A 456 -18.63 3.89 -4.22
N ILE A 457 -18.51 4.49 -3.03
CA ILE A 457 -19.18 3.95 -1.82
C ILE A 457 -20.70 4.10 -1.94
N GLY A 458 -21.19 5.19 -2.54
CA GLY A 458 -22.61 5.38 -2.86
C GLY A 458 -23.16 4.27 -3.76
N GLU A 459 -22.43 3.91 -4.82
CA GLU A 459 -22.79 2.80 -5.72
C GLU A 459 -22.87 1.46 -4.98
N LEU A 460 -21.88 1.14 -4.13
CA LEU A 460 -21.86 -0.10 -3.35
C LEU A 460 -23.09 -0.17 -2.43
N ARG A 461 -23.36 0.91 -1.69
CA ARG A 461 -24.51 1.03 -0.79
C ARG A 461 -25.86 1.01 -1.51
N MET A 462 -25.92 1.52 -2.74
CA MET A 462 -27.11 1.36 -3.60
C MET A 462 -27.34 -0.11 -3.98
N ARG A 463 -26.29 -0.83 -4.39
CA ARG A 463 -26.38 -2.25 -4.77
C ARG A 463 -26.82 -3.11 -3.59
N ASP A 464 -26.21 -2.94 -2.42
CA ASP A 464 -26.57 -3.68 -1.20
C ASP A 464 -28.06 -3.55 -0.85
N LYS A 465 -28.63 -2.34 -1.00
CA LYS A 465 -30.08 -2.11 -0.82
C LYS A 465 -30.92 -2.89 -1.82
N THR A 466 -30.52 -2.94 -3.10
CA THR A 466 -31.26 -3.66 -4.15
C THR A 466 -31.17 -5.18 -4.00
N VAL A 467 -30.04 -5.71 -3.53
CA VAL A 467 -29.81 -7.15 -3.37
C VAL A 467 -30.44 -7.69 -2.07
N ASN A 468 -30.30 -6.98 -0.95
CA ASN A 468 -30.69 -7.47 0.37
C ASN A 468 -32.09 -7.00 0.85
N GLY A 469 -32.86 -6.31 0.01
CA GLY A 469 -34.29 -6.02 0.17
C GLY A 469 -34.79 -5.78 1.60
N HIS A 470 -34.60 -4.57 2.15
CA HIS A 470 -34.91 -4.17 3.54
C HIS A 470 -34.19 -4.93 4.67
N GLY A 471 -33.59 -6.10 4.40
CA GLY A 471 -32.74 -6.87 5.32
C GLY A 471 -31.25 -6.59 5.15
N ALA A 472 -30.86 -5.31 5.09
CA ALA A 472 -29.44 -4.95 5.02
C ALA A 472 -28.68 -5.47 6.26
N ASP A 473 -27.52 -6.11 6.04
CA ASP A 473 -26.59 -6.34 7.13
C ASP A 473 -26.18 -5.00 7.75
N LYS A 474 -26.09 -4.95 9.09
CA LYS A 474 -26.12 -3.70 9.86
C LYS A 474 -24.92 -2.77 9.66
N GLY A 475 -23.95 -3.17 8.83
CA GLY A 475 -22.80 -2.35 8.43
C GLY A 475 -23.00 -1.51 7.15
N SER A 476 -23.93 -1.87 6.26
CA SER A 476 -24.11 -1.16 4.98
C SER A 476 -25.03 0.05 5.14
N GLY A 477 -24.43 1.24 5.21
CA GLY A 477 -25.17 2.51 5.33
C GLY A 477 -25.94 2.88 4.05
N SER A 478 -26.77 3.92 4.11
CA SER A 478 -27.36 4.49 2.89
C SER A 478 -26.32 5.25 2.05
N PRO A 479 -26.56 5.44 0.74
CA PRO A 479 -25.85 6.46 -0.05
C PRO A 479 -26.00 7.85 0.59
N PHE A 480 -25.17 8.79 0.13
CA PHE A 480 -25.07 10.16 0.67
C PHE A 480 -26.17 11.10 0.14
N ALA A 481 -27.33 10.53 -0.14
CA ALA A 481 -28.51 11.24 -0.63
C ALA A 481 -29.28 11.89 0.52
N ALA A 482 -29.84 13.07 0.27
CA ALA A 482 -30.74 13.76 1.18
C ALA A 482 -32.08 13.02 1.30
N GLN A 483 -32.82 13.30 2.38
CA GLN A 483 -34.18 12.79 2.53
C GLN A 483 -35.07 13.33 1.39
N GLY A 484 -35.81 12.43 0.74
CA GLY A 484 -36.63 12.78 -0.43
C GLY A 484 -35.82 13.15 -1.68
N ALA A 485 -34.57 12.71 -1.80
CA ALA A 485 -33.86 12.68 -3.08
C ALA A 485 -34.44 11.59 -4.01
N PRO A 486 -34.37 11.75 -5.35
CA PRO A 486 -34.83 10.72 -6.29
C PRO A 486 -34.08 9.39 -6.14
N ASP A 487 -34.76 8.28 -6.46
CA ASP A 487 -34.12 6.96 -6.54
C ASP A 487 -32.94 6.97 -7.52
N GLY A 488 -31.83 6.34 -7.11
CA GLY A 488 -30.55 6.38 -7.85
C GLY A 488 -29.56 7.44 -7.36
N THR A 489 -29.99 8.44 -6.57
CA THR A 489 -29.10 9.48 -6.04
C THR A 489 -27.99 8.88 -5.18
N LEU A 490 -26.74 9.21 -5.49
CA LEU A 490 -25.54 8.78 -4.75
C LEU A 490 -25.06 9.84 -3.76
N LEU A 491 -25.16 11.12 -4.13
CA LEU A 491 -24.76 12.27 -3.32
C LEU A 491 -25.71 13.45 -3.56
N SER A 492 -26.19 14.06 -2.48
CA SER A 492 -26.91 15.34 -2.52
C SER A 492 -26.02 16.48 -2.04
N VAL A 493 -26.09 17.63 -2.71
CA VAL A 493 -25.43 18.88 -2.31
C VAL A 493 -26.50 19.94 -2.04
N SER A 494 -26.57 20.41 -0.79
CA SER A 494 -27.51 21.45 -0.37
C SER A 494 -27.12 22.82 -0.95
N GLY A 495 -28.08 23.53 -1.53
CA GLY A 495 -27.88 24.93 -1.93
C GLY A 495 -28.15 25.91 -0.78
N ALA A 496 -28.19 27.21 -1.10
CA ALA A 496 -28.53 28.28 -0.13
C ALA A 496 -29.97 28.15 0.44
N CYS A 497 -30.83 27.39 -0.24
CA CYS A 497 -32.15 26.96 0.23
C CYS A 497 -32.42 25.53 -0.27
N GLU A 498 -33.47 24.90 0.26
CA GLU A 498 -33.85 23.52 -0.12
C GLU A 498 -34.20 23.40 -1.61
N ALA A 499 -34.83 24.42 -2.22
CA ALA A 499 -35.10 24.48 -3.66
C ALA A 499 -33.84 24.61 -4.54
N ALA A 500 -32.68 24.91 -3.94
CA ALA A 500 -31.38 24.93 -4.60
C ALA A 500 -30.54 23.67 -4.33
N ARG A 501 -31.10 22.66 -3.65
CA ARG A 501 -30.49 21.33 -3.52
C ARG A 501 -30.30 20.71 -4.90
N ARG A 502 -29.18 20.00 -5.09
CA ARG A 502 -28.92 19.20 -6.29
C ARG A 502 -28.59 17.77 -5.88
N ASP A 503 -29.20 16.83 -6.57
CA ASP A 503 -29.13 15.40 -6.32
C ASP A 503 -28.43 14.74 -7.52
N TYR A 504 -27.35 13.99 -7.28
CA TYR A 504 -26.47 13.46 -8.32
C TYR A 504 -26.42 11.93 -8.30
N SER A 505 -26.62 11.31 -9.47
CA SER A 505 -26.51 9.86 -9.67
C SER A 505 -25.15 9.47 -10.28
N THR A 506 -24.42 10.43 -10.85
CA THR A 506 -23.08 10.25 -11.42
C THR A 506 -22.15 11.40 -11.03
N TYR A 507 -20.83 11.15 -11.08
CA TYR A 507 -19.85 12.22 -10.92
C TYR A 507 -19.88 13.22 -12.08
N ASP A 508 -20.10 12.78 -13.31
CA ASP A 508 -20.10 13.64 -14.51
C ASP A 508 -21.22 14.69 -14.49
N GLU A 509 -22.35 14.43 -13.82
CA GLU A 509 -23.39 15.43 -13.55
C GLU A 509 -22.89 16.49 -12.56
N LEU A 510 -22.30 16.06 -11.44
CA LEU A 510 -21.76 16.95 -10.41
C LEU A 510 -20.61 17.81 -10.95
N GLN A 511 -19.70 17.22 -11.73
CA GLN A 511 -18.58 17.92 -12.33
C GLN A 511 -19.05 18.98 -13.34
N ARG A 512 -20.04 18.65 -14.19
CA ARG A 512 -20.64 19.63 -15.12
C ARG A 512 -21.32 20.78 -14.39
N ASP A 513 -22.08 20.51 -13.33
CA ASP A 513 -22.72 21.56 -12.53
C ASP A 513 -21.71 22.41 -11.74
N TYR A 514 -20.61 21.81 -11.27
CA TYR A 514 -19.51 22.55 -10.63
C TYR A 514 -18.80 23.48 -11.62
N LEU A 515 -18.42 22.97 -12.80
CA LEU A 515 -17.84 23.75 -13.90
C LEU A 515 -18.75 24.89 -14.36
N ALA A 516 -20.08 24.67 -14.36
CA ALA A 516 -21.08 25.67 -14.70
C ALA A 516 -21.37 26.68 -13.56
N GLY A 517 -20.65 26.63 -12.43
CA GLY A 517 -20.85 27.52 -11.29
C GLY A 517 -22.18 27.33 -10.55
N ARG A 518 -22.83 26.16 -10.70
CA ARG A 518 -24.13 25.85 -10.06
C ARG A 518 -23.99 25.23 -8.68
N ILE A 519 -22.76 24.92 -8.26
CA ILE A 519 -22.42 24.37 -6.95
C ILE A 519 -21.42 25.32 -6.29
N GLU A 520 -21.80 25.87 -5.15
CA GLU A 520 -20.89 26.69 -4.33
C GLU A 520 -19.81 25.81 -3.68
N PRO A 521 -18.53 26.21 -3.67
CA PRO A 521 -17.46 25.45 -3.01
C PRO A 521 -17.74 25.18 -1.52
N VAL A 522 -18.40 26.10 -0.82
CA VAL A 522 -18.79 25.92 0.59
C VAL A 522 -19.84 24.82 0.75
N ALA A 523 -20.84 24.78 -0.13
CA ALA A 523 -21.87 23.75 -0.16
C ALA A 523 -21.28 22.36 -0.47
N LEU A 524 -20.37 22.28 -1.45
CA LEU A 524 -19.67 21.04 -1.79
C LEU A 524 -18.84 20.53 -0.61
N LYS A 525 -18.06 21.41 0.04
CA LYS A 525 -17.27 21.07 1.24
C LYS A 525 -18.14 20.54 2.38
N ALA A 526 -19.30 21.16 2.64
CA ALA A 526 -20.23 20.73 3.68
C ALA A 526 -20.82 19.34 3.37
N ALA A 527 -21.31 19.12 2.14
CA ALA A 527 -21.82 17.81 1.72
C ALA A 527 -20.76 16.71 1.80
N VAL A 528 -19.52 17.00 1.41
CA VAL A 528 -18.38 16.08 1.52
C VAL A 528 -18.02 15.80 2.98
N ALA A 529 -18.03 16.80 3.87
CA ALA A 529 -17.79 16.61 5.30
C ALA A 529 -18.84 15.68 5.93
N MET A 530 -20.12 15.92 5.67
CA MET A 530 -21.22 15.08 6.14
C MET A 530 -21.09 13.63 5.66
N ALA A 531 -20.83 13.43 4.35
CA ALA A 531 -20.67 12.10 3.76
C ALA A 531 -19.46 11.35 4.36
N ILE A 532 -18.34 12.04 4.56
CA ILE A 532 -17.15 11.50 5.24
C ILE A 532 -17.47 11.10 6.67
N ASN A 533 -18.14 11.96 7.46
CA ASN A 533 -18.47 11.63 8.84
C ASN A 533 -19.38 10.39 8.94
N GLN A 534 -20.28 10.17 7.98
CA GLN A 534 -21.05 8.93 7.88
C GLN A 534 -20.19 7.67 7.62
N ILE A 535 -19.07 7.79 6.89
CA ILE A 535 -18.12 6.67 6.69
C ILE A 535 -17.26 6.47 7.92
N LEU A 536 -16.72 7.55 8.51
CA LEU A 536 -15.75 7.47 9.59
C LEU A 536 -16.38 7.16 10.96
N ARG A 537 -17.65 7.49 11.20
CA ARG A 537 -18.32 7.24 12.49
C ARG A 537 -18.17 5.77 12.98
N PRO A 538 -18.56 4.72 12.23
CA PRO A 538 -18.37 3.33 12.68
C PRO A 538 -16.90 2.95 12.90
N ILE A 539 -15.96 3.61 12.23
CA ILE A 539 -14.51 3.41 12.41
C ILE A 539 -14.05 4.02 13.75
N ARG A 540 -14.49 5.25 14.05
CA ARG A 540 -14.25 5.93 15.35
C ARG A 540 -14.88 5.15 16.51
N ASP A 541 -16.11 4.68 16.34
CA ASP A 541 -16.83 3.88 17.35
C ASP A 541 -16.09 2.55 17.61
N ALA A 542 -15.59 1.87 16.56
CA ALA A 542 -14.78 0.67 16.70
C ALA A 542 -13.41 0.91 17.37
N TYR A 543 -12.79 2.08 17.16
CA TYR A 543 -11.56 2.50 17.85
C TYR A 543 -11.80 2.77 19.34
N ALA A 544 -12.87 3.50 19.66
CA ALA A 544 -13.28 3.77 21.04
C ALA A 544 -13.62 2.47 21.81
N GLY A 545 -14.16 1.46 21.13
CA GLY A 545 -14.42 0.14 21.70
C GLY A 545 -13.21 -0.79 21.85
N ASN A 546 -12.06 -0.50 21.23
CA ASN A 546 -10.95 -1.45 21.11
C ASN A 546 -9.66 -1.01 21.83
N GLU A 547 -9.40 -1.59 23.00
CA GLU A 547 -8.21 -1.29 23.82
C GLU A 547 -6.90 -1.69 23.14
N VAL A 548 -6.84 -2.85 22.48
CA VAL A 548 -5.66 -3.31 21.73
C VAL A 548 -5.29 -2.33 20.61
N TRP A 549 -6.29 -1.76 19.94
CA TRP A 549 -6.07 -0.77 18.89
C TRP A 549 -5.59 0.58 19.46
N ARG A 550 -6.15 1.06 20.57
CA ARG A 550 -5.65 2.28 21.24
C ARG A 550 -4.22 2.13 21.74
N GLU A 551 -3.87 0.98 22.31
CA GLU A 551 -2.49 0.71 22.74
C GLU A 551 -1.53 0.59 21.54
N ALA A 552 -1.98 -0.02 20.44
CA ALA A 552 -1.22 -0.06 19.19
C ALA A 552 -1.04 1.32 18.53
N ASP A 553 -2.01 2.23 18.68
CA ASP A 553 -1.84 3.65 18.32
C ASP A 553 -0.76 4.29 19.21
N ARG A 554 -0.95 4.24 20.53
CA ARG A 554 -0.07 4.86 21.53
C ARG A 554 1.40 4.41 21.41
N MET A 555 1.62 3.13 21.20
CA MET A 555 2.95 2.53 21.08
C MET A 555 3.51 2.56 19.66
N GLY A 556 2.65 2.66 18.63
CA GLY A 556 3.06 2.79 17.24
C GLY A 556 3.42 4.23 16.85
N TYR A 557 2.77 5.21 17.47
CA TYR A 557 2.91 6.64 17.18
C TYR A 557 3.09 7.49 18.45
N PRO A 558 4.07 7.19 19.33
CA PRO A 558 4.31 7.95 20.56
C PRO A 558 4.51 9.46 20.33
N GLU A 559 4.92 9.86 19.12
CA GLU A 559 4.95 11.25 18.67
C GLU A 559 3.61 12.00 18.76
N ASP A 560 2.47 11.30 18.61
CA ASP A 560 1.12 11.86 18.73
C ASP A 560 0.62 11.91 20.20
N TRP A 561 1.34 11.25 21.10
CA TRP A 561 0.98 11.09 22.52
C TRP A 561 2.08 11.67 23.43
N PRO A 562 2.33 12.99 23.35
CA PRO A 562 3.34 13.62 24.19
C PRO A 562 3.03 13.33 25.66
N ALA A 563 4.06 12.92 26.41
CA ALA A 563 3.92 12.72 27.84
C ALA A 563 3.35 13.99 28.48
N ALA A 564 2.34 13.84 29.34
CA ALA A 564 1.84 14.95 30.13
C ALA A 564 3.02 15.60 30.85
N ALA A 565 3.21 16.91 30.67
CA ALA A 565 4.32 17.63 31.27
C ALA A 565 4.24 17.48 32.80
N SER A 566 5.22 16.75 33.34
CA SER A 566 5.32 16.33 34.75
C SER A 566 5.89 17.43 35.64
#